data_AF-A0AAE1C3C7-F1
#
_entry.id   AF-A0AAE1C3C7-F1
#
_cell.length_a   1.000
_cell.length_b   1.000
_cell.length_c   1.000
_cell.angle_alpha   90.00
_cell.angle_beta   90.00
_cell.angle_gamma   90.00
#
_symmetry.space_group_name_H-M   'P 1'
#
loop_
_entity.id
_entity.type
_entity.pdbx_description
1 polymer ?
#
loop_
_entity_poly.entity_id
_entity_poly.type
_entity_poly.pdbx_seq_one_letter_code
_entity_poly.pdbx_strand_id
1 'polypeptide(L)'
;MNLWRERKKYSNTTIERMMIAPPFSRADQLNQNPLERAYRHNEDENILGDHAGFSVPGYKHLAVPSSEARDFLHAELLTPRLNRLYRYLWLVAKQDSTHVSCLTEQAVRGRRIIVTEDPELHLVWYHDRIYMKPLPKYLLSYDFWQEAFYGQATPFDNDSERQDAMVAARGFLRSYTYLIQRPSDFALATSSDHCLLPDIVNFSAYVTFANSCQNNICDADVSPRYHYGELRLSRLNLWSKISLNGLAFKKIHHQYSDEIARFYGPLLFAFAIVSVVLNAMQVVLTAEQVLGPGHAAIIFSHFSLVFSILTLCTVAMATGALCMAIVIPLFRELIFAVGHLMGGKRRDGNHDSASEKG
;
A
#
# COMPACT_ATOMS: atom_id res chain seq x y z
N MET A 1 36.49 10.28 -9.93
CA MET A 1 35.99 11.13 -8.82
C MET A 1 35.38 12.46 -9.29
N ASN A 2 35.77 13.01 -10.46
CA ASN A 2 35.25 14.29 -10.96
C ASN A 2 33.87 14.20 -11.64
N LEU A 3 33.57 13.11 -12.37
CA LEU A 3 32.27 12.90 -13.01
C LEU A 3 31.08 12.82 -12.01
N TRP A 4 31.32 12.32 -10.80
CA TRP A 4 30.30 12.28 -9.74
C TRP A 4 30.05 13.66 -9.10
N ARG A 5 31.06 14.53 -9.02
CA ARG A 5 30.89 15.91 -8.54
C ARG A 5 30.21 16.78 -9.59
N GLU A 6 30.57 16.63 -10.86
CA GLU A 6 29.91 17.34 -11.96
C GLU A 6 28.46 16.93 -12.13
N ARG A 7 28.15 15.62 -12.01
CA ARG A 7 26.77 15.13 -12.01
C ARG A 7 25.98 15.63 -10.80
N LYS A 8 26.58 15.69 -9.59
CA LYS A 8 25.96 16.32 -8.41
C LYS A 8 25.73 17.83 -8.59
N LYS A 9 26.66 18.53 -9.24
CA LYS A 9 26.58 19.97 -9.45
C LYS A 9 25.53 20.33 -10.50
N TYR A 10 25.51 19.65 -11.65
CA TYR A 10 24.45 19.78 -12.67
C TYR A 10 23.07 19.35 -12.14
N SER A 11 23.02 18.28 -11.34
CA SER A 11 21.82 17.83 -10.63
C SER A 11 21.35 18.91 -9.66
N ASN A 12 22.22 19.50 -8.84
CA ASN A 12 21.82 20.52 -7.87
C ASN A 12 21.31 21.79 -8.55
N THR A 13 21.93 22.26 -9.64
CA THR A 13 21.48 23.50 -10.34
C THR A 13 20.19 23.29 -11.15
N THR A 14 19.95 22.07 -11.65
CA THR A 14 18.70 21.72 -12.35
C THR A 14 17.56 21.48 -11.36
N ILE A 15 17.86 20.79 -10.24
CA ILE A 15 16.95 20.62 -9.11
C ILE A 15 16.58 22.00 -8.53
N GLU A 16 17.55 22.88 -8.26
CA GLU A 16 17.30 24.25 -7.80
C GLU A 16 16.37 25.04 -8.74
N ARG A 17 16.44 24.84 -10.06
CA ARG A 17 15.52 25.49 -11.02
C ARG A 17 14.15 24.82 -11.11
N MET A 18 14.06 23.49 -10.97
CA MET A 18 12.81 22.71 -10.96
C MET A 18 12.07 22.76 -9.61
N MET A 19 12.71 23.27 -8.56
CA MET A 19 12.15 23.43 -7.22
C MET A 19 11.43 24.77 -7.00
N ILE A 20 11.34 25.65 -8.02
CA ILE A 20 10.84 27.03 -7.85
C ILE A 20 9.40 27.20 -8.38
N ALA A 21 8.87 26.26 -9.18
CA ALA A 21 7.59 26.43 -9.84
C ALA A 21 6.68 25.20 -9.70
N PRO A 22 5.34 25.41 -9.62
CA PRO A 22 4.36 24.33 -9.69
C PRO A 22 4.55 23.45 -10.94
N PRO A 23 4.15 22.18 -10.89
CA PRO A 23 4.39 21.22 -11.98
C PRO A 23 3.56 21.50 -13.26
N PHE A 24 2.65 22.46 -13.23
CA PHE A 24 1.80 22.86 -14.35
C PHE A 24 1.58 24.37 -14.31
N SER A 25 1.18 24.97 -15.44
CA SER A 25 0.88 26.40 -15.52
C SER A 25 -0.53 26.70 -15.01
N ARG A 26 -0.84 27.97 -14.70
CA ARG A 26 -2.21 28.39 -14.34
C ARG A 26 -3.23 28.07 -15.44
N ALA A 27 -2.82 28.05 -16.71
CA ALA A 27 -3.71 27.71 -17.84
C ALA A 27 -4.04 26.21 -17.90
N ASP A 28 -3.18 25.35 -17.36
CA ASP A 28 -3.33 23.90 -17.39
C ASP A 28 -4.00 23.34 -16.13
N GLN A 29 -4.42 24.19 -15.20
CA GLN A 29 -5.03 23.74 -13.95
C GLN A 29 -6.40 23.08 -14.19
N LEU A 30 -6.66 21.98 -13.50
CA LEU A 30 -7.93 21.25 -13.62
C LEU A 30 -9.01 21.83 -12.71
N ASN A 31 -8.63 22.41 -11.57
CA ASN A 31 -9.57 23.10 -10.71
C ASN A 31 -9.60 24.59 -11.09
N GLN A 32 -10.67 24.99 -11.79
CA GLN A 32 -10.85 26.38 -12.24
C GLN A 32 -11.45 27.30 -11.18
N ASN A 33 -11.91 26.75 -10.04
CA ASN A 33 -12.49 27.56 -8.97
C ASN A 33 -11.38 28.38 -8.29
N PRO A 34 -11.58 29.68 -8.10
CA PRO A 34 -10.63 30.51 -7.37
C PRO A 34 -10.55 30.05 -5.90
N LEU A 35 -9.42 30.31 -5.26
CA LEU A 35 -9.27 30.06 -3.83
C LEU A 35 -10.27 30.91 -3.04
N GLU A 36 -11.16 30.24 -2.30
CA GLU A 36 -12.10 30.90 -1.40
C GLU A 36 -11.38 31.30 -0.12
N ARG A 37 -11.75 32.42 0.49
CA ARG A 37 -11.30 32.78 1.84
C ARG A 37 -11.83 31.76 2.85
N ALA A 38 -10.99 31.36 3.81
CA ALA A 38 -11.41 30.42 4.84
C ALA A 38 -12.51 31.01 5.74
N TYR A 39 -13.56 30.22 5.97
CA TYR A 39 -14.61 30.56 6.94
C TYR A 39 -14.12 30.22 8.34
N ARG A 40 -13.96 31.22 9.23
CA ARG A 40 -13.84 30.97 10.68
C ARG A 40 -15.23 31.01 11.31
N HIS A 41 -15.60 29.92 11.96
CA HIS A 41 -16.79 29.85 12.80
C HIS A 41 -16.37 30.20 14.23
N ASN A 42 -16.37 31.50 14.58
CA ASN A 42 -16.40 31.98 15.96
C ASN A 42 -16.83 33.45 16.02
N GLU A 43 -17.68 33.75 17.00
CA GLU A 43 -18.56 34.91 17.18
C GLU A 43 -17.87 36.24 17.59
N ASP A 44 -16.59 36.43 17.31
CA ASP A 44 -15.88 37.67 17.63
C ASP A 44 -15.57 38.47 16.36
N GLU A 45 -16.60 39.12 15.84
CA GLU A 45 -16.60 39.90 14.59
C GLU A 45 -15.74 41.19 14.64
N ASN A 46 -14.86 41.36 15.64
CA ASN A 46 -14.23 42.67 15.88
C ASN A 46 -12.73 42.71 16.20
N ILE A 47 -11.98 41.61 16.07
CA ILE A 47 -10.50 41.69 16.16
C ILE A 47 -9.86 40.80 15.09
N LEU A 48 -8.94 41.39 14.32
CA LEU A 48 -8.15 40.84 13.21
C LEU A 48 -8.78 40.90 11.81
N GLY A 49 -8.72 42.10 11.24
CA GLY A 49 -8.65 42.28 9.79
C GLY A 49 -7.40 41.63 9.17
N ASP A 50 -7.52 41.36 7.87
CA ASP A 50 -6.46 41.09 6.88
C ASP A 50 -5.60 39.81 6.98
N HIS A 51 -5.72 39.00 8.04
CA HIS A 51 -5.00 37.71 8.17
C HIS A 51 -5.84 36.47 7.81
N ALA A 52 -6.98 36.66 7.14
CA ALA A 52 -7.82 35.55 6.67
C ALA A 52 -7.16 34.90 5.44
N GLY A 53 -6.34 33.87 5.66
CA GLY A 53 -5.75 33.08 4.59
C GLY A 53 -6.78 32.38 3.70
N PHE A 54 -6.32 31.91 2.55
CA PHE A 54 -7.13 31.10 1.64
C PHE A 54 -7.51 29.75 2.26
N SER A 55 -8.64 29.18 1.86
CA SER A 55 -9.04 27.83 2.25
C SER A 55 -8.42 26.77 1.35
N VAL A 56 -8.21 25.57 1.89
CA VAL A 56 -7.80 24.41 1.10
C VAL A 56 -8.96 24.01 0.19
N PRO A 57 -8.79 23.95 -1.15
CA PRO A 57 -9.89 23.59 -2.05
C PRO A 57 -10.54 22.24 -1.71
N GLY A 58 -11.85 22.27 -1.46
CA GLY A 58 -12.63 21.12 -0.99
C GLY A 58 -12.86 21.08 0.53
N TYR A 59 -12.11 21.88 1.31
CA TYR A 59 -12.15 21.92 2.77
C TYR A 59 -12.23 23.37 3.28
N LYS A 60 -13.43 23.95 3.22
CA LYS A 60 -13.67 25.38 3.53
C LYS A 60 -13.28 25.82 4.96
N HIS A 61 -13.23 24.87 5.89
CA HIS A 61 -12.87 25.11 7.29
C HIS A 61 -11.35 25.13 7.53
N LEU A 62 -10.54 24.64 6.57
CA LEU A 62 -9.09 24.61 6.70
C LEU A 62 -8.49 25.81 5.99
N ALA A 63 -7.95 26.75 6.76
CA ALA A 63 -7.17 27.86 6.23
C ALA A 63 -5.73 27.40 5.93
N VAL A 64 -5.20 27.70 4.73
CA VAL A 64 -3.84 27.35 4.31
C VAL A 64 -2.76 27.71 5.34
N PRO A 65 -2.74 28.91 5.97
CA PRO A 65 -1.69 29.22 6.96
C PRO A 65 -1.92 28.62 8.36
N SER A 66 -2.92 27.75 8.55
CA SER A 66 -3.22 27.16 9.86
C SER A 66 -2.39 25.91 10.15
N SER A 67 -2.16 25.63 11.44
CA SER A 67 -1.57 24.35 11.89
C SER A 67 -2.48 23.16 11.59
N GLU A 68 -3.80 23.36 11.54
CA GLU A 68 -4.75 22.29 11.15
C GLU A 68 -4.55 21.89 9.68
N ALA A 69 -4.33 22.87 8.79
CA ALA A 69 -4.00 22.60 7.39
C ALA A 69 -2.65 21.90 7.23
N ARG A 70 -1.66 22.25 8.06
CA ARG A 70 -0.37 21.55 8.11
C ARG A 70 -0.57 20.07 8.46
N ASP A 71 -1.21 19.79 9.59
CA ASP A 71 -1.41 18.41 10.07
C ASP A 71 -2.26 17.59 9.08
N PHE A 72 -3.26 18.22 8.45
CA PHE A 72 -4.03 17.63 7.37
C PHE A 72 -3.15 17.28 6.16
N LEU A 73 -2.36 18.22 5.64
CA LEU A 73 -1.49 17.97 4.48
C LEU A 73 -0.42 16.92 4.76
N HIS A 74 0.08 16.85 5.99
CA HIS A 74 0.97 15.78 6.44
C HIS A 74 0.33 14.41 6.33
N ALA A 75 -0.85 14.26 6.90
CA ALA A 75 -1.58 13.00 6.89
C ALA A 75 -1.98 12.58 5.46
N GLU A 76 -2.30 13.55 4.61
CA GLU A 76 -2.82 13.33 3.25
C GLU A 76 -1.74 13.08 2.18
N LEU A 77 -0.53 13.64 2.36
CA LEU A 77 0.54 13.58 1.35
C LEU A 77 1.69 12.66 1.75
N LEU A 78 2.08 12.65 3.03
CA LEU A 78 3.31 11.96 3.43
C LEU A 78 3.09 10.47 3.66
N THR A 79 4.14 9.70 3.37
CA THR A 79 4.16 8.25 3.52
C THR A 79 5.32 7.78 4.41
N PRO A 80 5.35 8.17 5.70
CA PRO A 80 6.52 7.99 6.56
C PRO A 80 6.91 6.51 6.74
N ARG A 81 5.95 5.58 6.82
CA ARG A 81 6.26 4.16 7.04
C ARG A 81 6.85 3.52 5.80
N LEU A 82 6.44 3.97 4.62
CA LEU A 82 7.01 3.51 3.34
C LEU A 82 8.38 4.09 3.07
N ASN A 83 8.57 5.36 3.38
CA ASN A 83 9.88 6.01 3.24
C ASN A 83 10.91 5.29 4.12
N ARG A 84 10.53 4.85 5.34
CA ARG A 84 11.39 4.02 6.19
C ARG A 84 11.70 2.63 5.58
N LEU A 85 10.77 2.07 4.82
CA LEU A 85 10.94 0.80 4.12
C LEU A 85 11.68 0.92 2.78
N TYR A 86 12.00 2.14 2.31
CA TYR A 86 12.56 2.38 0.98
C TYR A 86 13.77 1.48 0.63
N ARG A 87 14.66 1.25 1.60
CA ARG A 87 15.84 0.38 1.44
C ARG A 87 15.52 -1.10 1.16
N TYR A 88 14.30 -1.53 1.48
CA TYR A 88 13.80 -2.90 1.27
C TYR A 88 12.75 -2.98 0.17
N LEU A 89 12.29 -1.85 -0.38
CA LEU A 89 11.22 -1.84 -1.40
C LEU A 89 11.63 -2.55 -2.70
N TRP A 90 12.92 -2.63 -3.02
CA TRP A 90 13.43 -3.42 -4.15
C TRP A 90 13.14 -4.93 -4.02
N LEU A 91 12.90 -5.43 -2.79
CA LEU A 91 12.45 -6.81 -2.54
C LEU A 91 10.93 -6.96 -2.63
N VAL A 92 10.20 -5.85 -2.58
CA VAL A 92 8.74 -5.79 -2.63
C VAL A 92 8.26 -5.68 -4.09
N ALA A 93 8.84 -4.76 -4.85
CA ALA A 93 8.44 -4.44 -6.21
C ALA A 93 9.66 -4.10 -7.09
N LYS A 94 9.44 -4.08 -8.41
CA LYS A 94 10.42 -3.56 -9.36
C LYS A 94 10.62 -2.07 -9.09
N GLN A 95 11.87 -1.63 -8.94
CA GLN A 95 12.20 -0.22 -8.81
C GLN A 95 12.08 0.46 -10.17
N ASP A 96 10.84 0.82 -10.50
CA ASP A 96 10.46 1.42 -11.75
C ASP A 96 9.20 2.26 -11.51
N SER A 97 9.33 3.57 -11.67
CA SER A 97 8.23 4.53 -11.48
C SER A 97 7.17 4.41 -12.58
N THR A 98 7.55 3.90 -13.76
CA THR A 98 6.65 3.67 -14.89
C THR A 98 5.86 2.37 -14.77
N HIS A 99 6.20 1.52 -13.80
CA HIS A 99 5.52 0.25 -13.55
C HIS A 99 4.20 0.46 -12.78
N VAL A 100 3.33 1.27 -13.39
CA VAL A 100 1.97 1.58 -12.97
C VAL A 100 1.06 1.22 -14.13
N SER A 101 0.22 0.21 -13.95
CA SER A 101 -0.73 -0.18 -14.99
C SER A 101 -1.92 0.76 -15.04
N CYS A 102 -2.34 1.12 -16.25
CA CYS A 102 -3.51 1.96 -16.48
C CYS A 102 -4.78 1.36 -15.88
N LEU A 103 -5.80 2.17 -15.63
CA LEU A 103 -7.06 1.72 -15.04
C LEU A 103 -7.73 0.58 -15.83
N THR A 104 -7.75 0.66 -17.16
CA THR A 104 -8.29 -0.41 -18.01
C THR A 104 -7.46 -1.70 -17.85
N GLU A 105 -6.14 -1.59 -17.71
CA GLU A 105 -5.28 -2.75 -17.50
C GLU A 105 -5.47 -3.37 -16.10
N GLN A 106 -5.75 -2.56 -15.07
CA GLN A 106 -6.15 -3.09 -13.75
C GLN A 106 -7.39 -3.97 -13.87
N ALA A 107 -8.40 -3.52 -14.62
CA ALA A 107 -9.62 -4.29 -14.87
C ALA A 107 -9.32 -5.59 -15.64
N VAL A 108 -8.46 -5.54 -16.67
CA VAL A 108 -8.03 -6.74 -17.41
C VAL A 108 -7.30 -7.75 -16.51
N ARG A 109 -6.53 -7.27 -15.54
CA ARG A 109 -5.86 -8.10 -14.52
C ARG A 109 -6.82 -8.67 -13.47
N GLY A 110 -8.12 -8.39 -13.58
CA GLY A 110 -9.13 -8.83 -12.62
C GLY A 110 -9.03 -8.11 -11.27
N ARG A 111 -8.42 -6.91 -11.23
CA ARG A 111 -8.31 -6.13 -10.00
C ARG A 111 -9.48 -5.15 -9.89
N ARG A 112 -10.21 -5.24 -8.79
CA ARG A 112 -11.20 -4.27 -8.36
C ARG A 112 -10.52 -3.08 -7.70
N ILE A 113 -10.88 -1.88 -8.13
CA ILE A 113 -10.39 -0.63 -7.56
C ILE A 113 -11.13 -0.37 -6.24
N ILE A 114 -10.39 -0.11 -5.18
CA ILE A 114 -10.90 0.24 -3.86
C ILE A 114 -10.38 1.63 -3.50
N VAL A 115 -11.31 2.56 -3.28
CA VAL A 115 -10.99 3.94 -2.89
C VAL A 115 -10.45 3.96 -1.45
N THR A 116 -9.40 4.74 -1.20
CA THR A 116 -8.84 4.93 0.14
C THR A 116 -8.24 6.32 0.29
N GLU A 117 -8.48 7.00 1.40
CA GLU A 117 -7.82 8.29 1.67
C GLU A 117 -6.38 8.14 2.20
N ASP A 118 -5.94 6.92 2.51
CA ASP A 118 -4.59 6.68 3.04
C ASP A 118 -3.54 6.73 1.90
N PRO A 119 -2.62 7.73 1.88
CA PRO A 119 -1.60 7.84 0.85
C PRO A 119 -0.65 6.64 0.84
N GLU A 120 -0.49 5.94 1.96
CA GLU A 120 0.36 4.76 2.05
C GLU A 120 -0.18 3.57 1.25
N LEU A 121 -1.50 3.54 1.01
CA LEU A 121 -2.17 2.50 0.26
C LEU A 121 -2.33 2.80 -1.23
N HIS A 122 -2.14 4.04 -1.69
CA HIS A 122 -2.30 4.38 -3.10
C HIS A 122 -1.34 3.57 -4.00
N LEU A 123 -1.85 2.80 -4.97
CA LEU A 123 -1.12 1.81 -5.79
C LEU A 123 -0.63 0.55 -5.05
N VAL A 124 -1.17 0.25 -3.87
CA VAL A 124 -0.96 -1.04 -3.22
C VAL A 124 -2.02 -2.01 -3.69
N TRP A 125 -1.64 -3.22 -4.08
CA TRP A 125 -2.58 -4.27 -4.47
C TRP A 125 -2.45 -5.53 -3.61
N TYR A 126 -3.56 -6.23 -3.46
CA TYR A 126 -3.69 -7.47 -2.71
C TYR A 126 -4.74 -8.36 -3.38
N HIS A 127 -4.31 -9.53 -3.85
CA HIS A 127 -5.14 -10.47 -4.63
C HIS A 127 -5.85 -9.79 -5.81
N ASP A 128 -7.17 -9.73 -5.77
CA ASP A 128 -8.09 -9.16 -6.75
C ASP A 128 -8.40 -7.68 -6.48
N ARG A 129 -7.66 -7.00 -5.60
CA ARG A 129 -7.94 -5.60 -5.21
C ARG A 129 -6.73 -4.72 -5.39
N ILE A 130 -6.95 -3.49 -5.83
CA ILE A 130 -5.97 -2.41 -5.83
C ILE A 130 -6.54 -1.19 -5.12
N TYR A 131 -5.76 -0.64 -4.20
CA TYR A 131 -6.15 0.54 -3.44
C TYR A 131 -5.68 1.79 -4.14
N MET A 132 -6.58 2.75 -4.30
CA MET A 132 -6.29 4.02 -4.98
C MET A 132 -6.88 5.17 -4.19
N LYS A 133 -6.02 6.13 -3.87
CA LYS A 133 -6.44 7.42 -3.33
C LYS A 133 -6.94 8.36 -4.41
N PRO A 134 -8.14 8.96 -4.30
CA PRO A 134 -8.67 9.94 -5.26
C PRO A 134 -7.76 11.16 -5.41
N LEU A 135 -7.83 11.83 -6.55
CA LEU A 135 -7.07 13.04 -6.82
C LEU A 135 -7.74 14.23 -6.12
N PRO A 136 -7.12 14.82 -5.07
CA PRO A 136 -7.78 15.86 -4.31
C PRO A 136 -7.79 17.19 -5.07
N LYS A 137 -8.87 17.95 -4.91
CA LYS A 137 -9.13 19.20 -5.64
C LYS A 137 -8.07 20.28 -5.38
N TYR A 138 -7.40 20.27 -4.22
CA TYR A 138 -6.36 21.24 -3.89
C TYR A 138 -5.09 21.05 -4.71
N LEU A 139 -4.68 19.81 -5.01
CA LEU A 139 -3.50 19.56 -5.87
C LEU A 139 -3.73 19.95 -7.33
N LEU A 140 -4.99 20.16 -7.72
CA LEU A 140 -5.39 20.55 -9.06
C LEU A 140 -5.49 22.07 -9.27
N SER A 141 -5.27 22.87 -8.22
CA SER A 141 -5.33 24.34 -8.27
C SER A 141 -3.92 24.91 -8.27
N TYR A 142 -3.56 25.67 -9.31
CA TYR A 142 -2.24 26.32 -9.40
C TYR A 142 -2.02 27.29 -8.24
N ASP A 143 -3.07 28.04 -7.90
CA ASP A 143 -3.03 29.05 -6.84
C ASP A 143 -2.79 28.39 -5.47
N PHE A 144 -3.35 27.20 -5.23
CA PHE A 144 -3.04 26.44 -4.01
C PHE A 144 -1.56 26.09 -3.92
N TRP A 145 -0.93 25.64 -5.02
CA TRP A 145 0.50 25.36 -5.01
C TRP A 145 1.32 26.61 -4.69
N GLN A 146 0.94 27.76 -5.27
CA GLN A 146 1.58 29.04 -5.00
C GLN A 146 1.49 29.41 -3.52
N GLU A 147 0.30 29.33 -2.92
CA GLU A 147 0.10 29.72 -1.51
C GLU A 147 0.73 28.72 -0.52
N ALA A 148 0.53 27.42 -0.74
CA ALA A 148 0.90 26.39 0.23
C ALA A 148 2.38 25.98 0.17
N PHE A 149 3.02 26.01 -1.01
CA PHE A 149 4.41 25.53 -1.17
C PHE A 149 5.42 26.63 -1.52
N TYR A 150 4.98 27.71 -2.18
CA TYR A 150 5.87 28.79 -2.63
C TYR A 150 5.64 30.13 -1.93
N GLY A 151 4.53 30.25 -1.21
CA GLY A 151 4.06 31.48 -0.59
C GLY A 151 4.73 31.75 0.75
N GLN A 152 4.63 33.01 1.17
CA GLN A 152 5.08 33.43 2.51
C GLN A 152 4.15 32.94 3.62
N ALA A 153 2.87 32.66 3.29
CA ALA A 153 1.83 32.20 4.21
C ALA A 153 1.63 30.67 4.16
N THR A 154 2.74 29.93 4.07
CA THR A 154 2.75 28.45 4.07
C THR A 154 2.25 27.87 5.41
N PRO A 155 1.52 26.73 5.41
CA PRO A 155 1.16 26.00 6.63
C PRO A 155 2.36 25.40 7.36
N PHE A 156 3.46 25.14 6.66
CA PHE A 156 4.59 24.35 7.17
C PHE A 156 5.54 25.18 8.04
N ASP A 157 5.95 24.62 9.17
CA ASP A 157 6.82 25.28 10.16
C ASP A 157 8.26 25.48 9.64
N ASN A 158 8.73 24.56 8.79
CA ASN A 158 10.10 24.54 8.31
C ASN A 158 10.20 24.17 6.82
N ASP A 159 11.28 24.60 6.18
CA ASP A 159 11.50 24.40 4.74
C ASP A 159 11.62 22.92 4.34
N SER A 160 12.16 22.07 5.23
CA SER A 160 12.31 20.63 4.96
C SER A 160 10.97 19.91 4.87
N GLU A 161 10.07 20.24 5.77
CA GLU A 161 8.72 19.68 5.85
C GLU A 161 7.88 20.10 4.65
N ARG A 162 7.94 21.39 4.30
CA ARG A 162 7.35 21.93 3.08
C ARG A 162 7.88 21.20 1.85
N GLN A 163 9.19 20.98 1.79
CA GLN A 163 9.83 20.26 0.70
C GLN A 163 9.35 18.81 0.61
N ASP A 164 9.27 18.10 1.74
CA ASP A 164 8.81 16.71 1.80
C ASP A 164 7.36 16.57 1.32
N ALA A 165 6.47 17.49 1.74
CA ALA A 165 5.10 17.53 1.28
C ALA A 165 5.00 17.83 -0.22
N MET A 166 5.81 18.76 -0.72
CA MET A 166 5.86 19.13 -2.13
C MET A 166 6.31 17.97 -3.03
N VAL A 167 7.39 17.26 -2.68
CA VAL A 167 7.88 16.10 -3.46
C VAL A 167 6.90 14.92 -3.40
N ALA A 168 6.19 14.76 -2.27
CA ALA A 168 5.14 13.76 -2.16
C ALA A 168 3.93 14.10 -3.04
N ALA A 169 3.49 15.37 -3.06
CA ALA A 169 2.43 15.84 -3.93
C ALA A 169 2.78 15.69 -5.42
N ARG A 170 4.01 16.02 -5.83
CA ARG A 170 4.50 15.82 -7.21
C ARG A 170 4.48 14.35 -7.60
N GLY A 171 4.99 13.48 -6.72
CA GLY A 171 4.98 12.04 -6.97
C GLY A 171 3.57 11.47 -7.11
N PHE A 172 2.62 11.98 -6.33
CA PHE A 172 1.20 11.62 -6.42
C PHE A 172 0.55 12.10 -7.72
N LEU A 173 0.80 13.33 -8.17
CA LEU A 173 0.29 13.78 -9.47
C LEU A 173 0.84 12.92 -10.61
N ARG A 174 2.10 12.54 -10.51
CA ARG A 174 2.76 11.69 -11.51
C ARG A 174 2.22 10.26 -11.55
N SER A 175 1.80 9.67 -10.42
CA SER A 175 1.18 8.35 -10.48
C SER A 175 -0.11 8.37 -11.32
N TYR A 176 -0.88 9.47 -11.24
CA TYR A 176 -2.08 9.67 -12.04
C TYR A 176 -1.82 9.79 -13.54
N THR A 177 -0.70 10.41 -13.95
CA THR A 177 -0.33 10.47 -15.38
C THR A 177 -0.09 9.09 -15.98
N TYR A 178 0.37 8.12 -15.17
CA TYR A 178 0.53 6.73 -15.62
C TYR A 178 -0.76 5.91 -15.52
N LEU A 179 -1.64 6.21 -14.56
CA LEU A 179 -2.92 5.52 -14.37
C LEU A 179 -3.93 5.80 -15.50
N ILE A 180 -3.94 7.03 -16.02
CA ILE A 180 -4.92 7.49 -17.00
C ILE A 180 -4.19 7.92 -18.27
N GLN A 181 -4.14 7.03 -19.26
CA GLN A 181 -3.46 7.29 -20.54
C GLN A 181 -4.44 7.37 -21.71
N ARG A 182 -5.60 6.71 -21.60
CA ARG A 182 -6.58 6.58 -22.68
C ARG A 182 -7.95 7.15 -22.27
N PRO A 183 -8.82 7.47 -23.24
CA PRO A 183 -10.19 7.89 -22.95
C PRO A 183 -10.99 6.86 -22.13
N SER A 184 -10.73 5.56 -22.31
CA SER A 184 -11.36 4.50 -21.52
C SER A 184 -10.94 4.54 -20.05
N ASP A 185 -9.66 4.83 -19.78
CA ASP A 185 -9.17 5.00 -18.41
C ASP A 185 -9.83 6.22 -17.77
N PHE A 186 -9.95 7.31 -18.53
CA PHE A 186 -10.59 8.53 -18.04
C PHE A 186 -12.05 8.29 -17.68
N ALA A 187 -12.79 7.57 -18.53
CA ALA A 187 -14.18 7.21 -18.24
C ALA A 187 -14.32 6.34 -16.97
N LEU A 188 -13.36 5.44 -16.70
CA LEU A 188 -13.30 4.67 -15.47
C LEU A 188 -12.95 5.52 -14.25
N ALA A 189 -12.08 6.52 -14.41
CA ALA A 189 -11.68 7.42 -13.33
C ALA A 189 -12.81 8.37 -12.89
N THR A 190 -13.66 8.79 -13.84
CA THR A 190 -14.81 9.67 -13.61
C THR A 190 -16.11 8.90 -13.34
N SER A 191 -16.09 7.56 -13.40
CA SER A 191 -17.31 6.78 -13.13
C SER A 191 -17.76 6.96 -11.68
N SER A 192 -19.08 6.97 -11.46
CA SER A 192 -19.71 7.12 -10.13
C SER A 192 -19.28 6.05 -9.11
N ASP A 193 -18.77 4.92 -9.62
CA ASP A 193 -18.34 3.79 -8.78
C ASP A 193 -16.99 4.04 -8.10
N HIS A 194 -16.12 4.86 -8.70
CA HIS A 194 -14.74 5.05 -8.25
C HIS A 194 -14.39 6.50 -7.91
N CYS A 195 -14.97 7.49 -8.61
CA CYS A 195 -14.78 8.93 -8.39
C CYS A 195 -13.32 9.34 -8.11
N LEU A 196 -12.37 8.79 -8.88
CA LEU A 196 -10.94 9.04 -8.70
C LEU A 196 -10.54 10.44 -9.17
N LEU A 197 -11.26 10.97 -10.16
CA LEU A 197 -11.15 12.36 -10.61
C LEU A 197 -12.40 13.14 -10.22
N PRO A 198 -12.29 14.46 -9.96
CA PRO A 198 -13.46 15.31 -9.79
C PRO A 198 -14.35 15.34 -11.05
N ASP A 199 -15.67 15.30 -10.87
CA ASP A 199 -16.68 15.20 -11.93
C ASP A 199 -16.68 16.33 -12.97
N ILE A 200 -16.00 17.44 -12.69
CA ILE A 200 -16.02 18.67 -13.49
C ILE A 200 -14.91 18.67 -14.58
N VAL A 201 -14.09 17.62 -14.63
CA VAL A 201 -12.92 17.59 -15.52
C VAL A 201 -13.27 17.07 -16.92
N ASN A 202 -12.82 17.78 -17.95
CA ASN A 202 -12.85 17.32 -19.34
C ASN A 202 -11.59 16.51 -19.69
N PHE A 203 -11.72 15.50 -20.57
CA PHE A 203 -10.57 14.69 -20.98
C PHE A 203 -9.45 15.50 -21.65
N SER A 204 -9.80 16.46 -22.52
CA SER A 204 -8.80 17.32 -23.17
C SER A 204 -8.01 18.16 -22.17
N ALA A 205 -8.68 18.73 -21.17
CA ALA A 205 -8.04 19.46 -20.08
C ALA A 205 -7.13 18.54 -19.26
N TYR A 206 -7.58 17.31 -18.97
CA TYR A 206 -6.77 16.30 -18.29
C TYR A 206 -5.51 15.94 -19.05
N VAL A 207 -5.59 15.76 -20.37
CA VAL A 207 -4.41 15.43 -21.20
C VAL A 207 -3.39 16.58 -21.16
N THR A 208 -3.82 17.83 -21.27
CA THR A 208 -2.92 18.99 -21.14
C THR A 208 -2.26 19.03 -19.78
N PHE A 209 -3.06 18.89 -18.70
CA PHE A 209 -2.55 18.84 -17.32
C PHE A 209 -1.54 17.70 -17.11
N ALA A 210 -1.86 16.49 -17.56
CA ALA A 210 -1.03 15.30 -17.42
C ALA A 210 0.29 15.44 -18.18
N ASN A 211 0.26 16.01 -19.39
CA ASN A 211 1.46 16.30 -20.16
C ASN A 211 2.35 17.33 -19.45
N SER A 212 1.77 18.42 -18.91
CA SER A 212 2.52 19.40 -18.12
C SER A 212 3.19 18.75 -16.91
N CYS A 213 2.46 17.91 -16.17
CA CYS A 213 3.02 17.18 -15.03
C CYS A 213 4.14 16.21 -15.44
N GLN A 214 3.95 15.43 -16.50
CA GLN A 214 4.93 14.44 -16.95
C GLN A 214 6.23 15.08 -17.45
N ASN A 215 6.14 16.24 -18.09
CA ASN A 215 7.30 16.99 -18.58
C ASN A 215 8.08 17.70 -17.45
N ASN A 216 7.38 18.12 -16.38
CA ASN A 216 7.96 18.91 -15.30
C ASN A 216 8.33 18.11 -14.04
N ILE A 217 7.96 16.83 -13.92
CA ILE A 217 8.22 16.02 -12.73
C ILE A 217 9.16 14.86 -13.08
N CYS A 218 10.43 14.99 -12.69
CA CYS A 218 11.43 13.93 -12.85
C CYS A 218 11.44 12.94 -11.67
N ASP A 219 12.05 11.76 -11.86
CA ASP A 219 12.25 10.78 -10.78
C ASP A 219 13.06 11.32 -9.60
N ALA A 220 13.89 12.34 -9.79
CA ALA A 220 14.64 12.95 -8.70
C ALA A 220 13.77 13.86 -7.79
N ASP A 221 12.61 14.31 -8.27
CA ASP A 221 11.79 15.35 -7.63
C ASP A 221 10.60 14.78 -6.85
N VAL A 222 10.55 13.45 -6.68
CA VAL A 222 9.42 12.76 -6.04
C VAL A 222 9.83 12.09 -4.74
N SER A 223 8.85 11.86 -3.86
CA SER A 223 9.11 11.12 -2.64
C SER A 223 9.54 9.67 -2.94
N PRO A 224 10.34 9.05 -2.06
CA PRO A 224 10.89 7.70 -2.28
C PRO A 224 9.82 6.62 -2.57
N ARG A 225 8.59 6.82 -2.10
CA ARG A 225 7.44 5.96 -2.41
C ARG A 225 7.18 5.89 -3.92
N TYR A 226 7.22 7.01 -4.63
CA TYR A 226 6.83 7.10 -6.05
C TYR A 226 7.96 6.75 -7.04
N HIS A 227 9.14 6.36 -6.54
CA HIS A 227 10.14 5.65 -7.35
C HIS A 227 9.71 4.23 -7.71
N TYR A 228 8.75 3.69 -6.97
CA TYR A 228 8.11 2.42 -7.23
C TYR A 228 6.68 2.69 -7.68
N GLY A 229 6.24 2.02 -8.74
CA GLY A 229 4.83 2.05 -9.15
C GLY A 229 3.96 1.21 -8.21
N GLU A 230 3.50 0.07 -8.69
CA GLU A 230 2.61 -0.80 -7.91
C GLU A 230 3.36 -1.60 -6.83
N LEU A 231 2.83 -1.58 -5.60
CA LEU A 231 3.36 -2.38 -4.49
C LEU A 231 2.43 -3.53 -4.14
N ARG A 232 3.00 -4.72 -3.93
CA ARG A 232 2.24 -5.89 -3.45
C ARG A 232 2.16 -5.89 -1.92
N LEU A 233 0.96 -5.81 -1.37
CA LEU A 233 0.74 -5.78 0.08
C LEU A 233 1.33 -6.99 0.81
N SER A 234 1.26 -8.19 0.23
CA SER A 234 1.76 -9.41 0.89
C SER A 234 3.27 -9.34 1.16
N ARG A 235 4.03 -8.78 0.21
CA ARG A 235 5.47 -8.57 0.36
C ARG A 235 5.76 -7.40 1.29
N LEU A 236 4.96 -6.33 1.20
CA LEU A 236 5.09 -5.19 2.09
C LEU A 236 4.85 -5.58 3.55
N ASN A 237 3.85 -6.41 3.84
CA ASN A 237 3.57 -6.96 5.17
C ASN A 237 4.67 -7.91 5.67
N LEU A 238 5.36 -8.61 4.78
CA LEU A 238 6.50 -9.44 5.15
C LEU A 238 7.69 -8.57 5.60
N TRP A 239 8.06 -7.58 4.78
CA TRP A 239 9.19 -6.71 5.06
C TRP A 239 8.91 -5.68 6.16
N SER A 240 7.65 -5.28 6.36
CA SER A 240 7.25 -4.46 7.50
C SER A 240 7.50 -5.19 8.82
N LYS A 241 7.23 -6.50 8.90
CA LYS A 241 7.47 -7.28 10.12
C LYS A 241 8.96 -7.35 10.47
N ILE A 242 9.80 -7.46 9.44
CA ILE A 242 11.26 -7.56 9.60
C ILE A 242 11.88 -6.20 9.95
N SER A 243 11.45 -5.12 9.28
CA SER A 243 12.09 -3.80 9.42
C SER A 243 11.41 -2.84 10.40
N LEU A 244 10.11 -2.99 10.68
CA LEU A 244 9.33 -2.08 11.53
C LEU A 244 8.99 -2.69 12.90
N ASN A 245 9.79 -3.64 13.40
CA ASN A 245 9.67 -4.24 14.73
C ASN A 245 8.23 -4.65 15.13
N GLY A 246 7.57 -5.42 14.27
CA GLY A 246 6.43 -6.25 14.70
C GLY A 246 5.02 -5.84 14.29
N LEU A 247 4.84 -4.78 13.49
CA LEU A 247 3.51 -4.42 12.98
C LEU A 247 3.37 -4.71 11.49
N ALA A 248 2.30 -5.42 11.13
CA ALA A 248 1.88 -5.55 9.73
C ALA A 248 1.63 -4.14 9.17
N PHE A 249 2.05 -3.90 7.92
CA PHE A 249 1.90 -2.61 7.27
C PHE A 249 0.43 -2.17 7.25
N LYS A 250 -0.46 -3.06 6.81
CA LYS A 250 -1.91 -2.90 6.99
C LYS A 250 -2.55 -4.29 7.08
N LYS A 251 -3.33 -4.52 8.14
CA LYS A 251 -4.10 -5.76 8.33
C LYS A 251 -5.37 -5.65 7.50
N ILE A 252 -5.34 -6.17 6.28
CA ILE A 252 -6.45 -6.02 5.33
C ILE A 252 -7.45 -7.18 5.39
N HIS A 253 -7.14 -8.34 6.00
CA HIS A 253 -8.11 -9.44 6.15
C HIS A 253 -8.14 -10.06 7.56
N HIS A 254 -9.38 -10.28 8.02
CA HIS A 254 -9.79 -11.12 9.16
C HIS A 254 -10.28 -12.51 8.67
N GLN A 255 -10.54 -12.71 7.37
CA GLN A 255 -11.12 -13.97 6.88
C GLN A 255 -10.06 -15.03 6.56
N TYR A 256 -9.82 -15.90 7.54
CA TYR A 256 -8.99 -17.10 7.49
C TYR A 256 -9.40 -18.09 6.37
N SER A 257 -10.65 -17.99 5.88
CA SER A 257 -11.27 -18.88 4.89
C SER A 257 -10.52 -18.96 3.56
N ASP A 258 -10.11 -17.84 2.97
CA ASP A 258 -9.53 -17.83 1.62
C ASP A 258 -8.09 -18.38 1.59
N GLU A 259 -7.34 -18.19 2.68
CA GLU A 259 -6.01 -18.79 2.80
C GLU A 259 -6.11 -20.31 2.99
N ILE A 260 -7.03 -20.80 3.82
CA ILE A 260 -7.26 -22.25 3.99
C ILE A 260 -7.76 -22.89 2.70
N ALA A 261 -8.69 -22.25 1.99
CA ALA A 261 -9.27 -22.79 0.75
C ALA A 261 -8.21 -23.13 -0.31
N ARG A 262 -7.11 -22.37 -0.34
CA ARG A 262 -6.01 -22.58 -1.29
C ARG A 262 -5.19 -23.85 -1.01
N PHE A 263 -5.19 -24.33 0.24
CA PHE A 263 -4.47 -25.54 0.63
C PHE A 263 -5.31 -26.82 0.52
N TYR A 264 -6.65 -26.72 0.45
CA TYR A 264 -7.55 -27.87 0.36
C TYR A 264 -7.30 -28.76 -0.86
N GLY A 265 -7.09 -28.17 -2.04
CA GLY A 265 -6.87 -28.91 -3.29
C GLY A 265 -5.62 -29.82 -3.24
N PRO A 266 -4.42 -29.26 -2.97
CA PRO A 266 -3.20 -30.06 -2.82
C PRO A 266 -3.28 -31.10 -1.70
N LEU A 267 -3.93 -30.78 -0.58
CA LEU A 267 -4.16 -31.72 0.53
C LEU A 267 -4.99 -32.93 0.10
N LEU A 268 -6.13 -32.70 -0.57
CA LEU A 268 -7.00 -33.77 -1.05
C LEU A 268 -6.29 -34.62 -2.09
N PHE A 269 -5.48 -34.01 -2.96
CA PHE A 269 -4.69 -34.74 -3.95
C PHE A 269 -3.62 -35.63 -3.29
N ALA A 270 -2.87 -35.10 -2.32
CA ALA A 270 -1.90 -35.88 -1.56
C ALA A 270 -2.60 -37.03 -0.81
N PHE A 271 -3.70 -36.74 -0.13
CA PHE A 271 -4.51 -37.75 0.56
C PHE A 271 -4.99 -38.86 -0.40
N ALA A 272 -5.45 -38.50 -1.59
CA ALA A 272 -5.90 -39.46 -2.60
C ALA A 272 -4.77 -40.39 -3.06
N ILE A 273 -3.59 -39.85 -3.38
CA ILE A 273 -2.43 -40.67 -3.78
C ILE A 273 -2.08 -41.68 -2.69
N VAL A 274 -2.05 -41.23 -1.44
CA VAL A 274 -1.66 -42.06 -0.29
C VAL A 274 -2.68 -43.15 -0.05
N SER A 275 -3.97 -42.80 -0.11
CA SER A 275 -5.04 -43.78 0.03
C SER A 275 -4.97 -44.86 -1.05
N VAL A 276 -4.69 -44.49 -2.30
CA VAL A 276 -4.52 -45.44 -3.41
C VAL A 276 -3.31 -46.35 -3.18
N VAL A 277 -2.16 -45.79 -2.77
CA VAL A 277 -0.94 -46.58 -2.52
C VAL A 277 -1.14 -47.53 -1.34
N LEU A 278 -1.74 -47.07 -0.23
CA LEU A 278 -2.03 -47.92 0.92
C LEU A 278 -3.02 -49.04 0.58
N ASN A 279 -4.06 -48.74 -0.21
CA ASN A 279 -5.00 -49.77 -0.67
C ASN A 279 -4.31 -50.80 -1.58
N ALA A 280 -3.47 -50.37 -2.53
CA ALA A 280 -2.71 -51.28 -3.37
C ALA A 280 -1.75 -52.17 -2.55
N MET A 281 -1.14 -51.62 -1.48
CA MET A 281 -0.29 -52.38 -0.58
C MET A 281 -1.08 -53.46 0.18
N GLN A 282 -2.28 -53.13 0.69
CA GLN A 282 -3.15 -54.10 1.36
C GLN A 282 -3.52 -55.27 0.44
N VAL A 283 -3.74 -55.00 -0.85
CA VAL A 283 -4.04 -56.04 -1.86
C VAL A 283 -2.84 -56.98 -2.10
N VAL A 284 -1.62 -56.45 -2.13
CA VAL A 284 -0.42 -57.30 -2.32
C VAL A 284 -0.15 -58.16 -1.08
N LEU A 285 -0.27 -57.58 0.13
CA LEU A 285 -0.06 -58.33 1.38
C LEU A 285 -1.08 -59.46 1.56
N THR A 286 -2.34 -59.22 1.19
CA THR A 286 -3.38 -60.24 1.22
C THR A 286 -3.16 -61.31 0.15
N ALA A 287 -2.63 -60.97 -1.02
CA ALA A 287 -2.26 -61.94 -2.05
C ALA A 287 -1.09 -62.84 -1.63
N GLU A 288 -0.07 -62.31 -0.94
CA GLU A 288 1.06 -63.12 -0.43
C GLU A 288 0.62 -64.16 0.61
N GLN A 289 -0.36 -63.82 1.46
CA GLN A 289 -0.93 -64.77 2.42
C GLN A 289 -1.60 -65.98 1.75
N VAL A 290 -2.03 -65.85 0.50
CA VAL A 290 -2.74 -66.88 -0.26
C VAL A 290 -1.78 -67.76 -1.10
N LEU A 291 -0.66 -67.21 -1.58
CA LEU A 291 0.21 -67.87 -2.58
C LEU A 291 1.46 -68.59 -2.02
N GLY A 292 1.88 -68.30 -0.77
CA GLY A 292 3.03 -68.96 -0.12
C GLY A 292 4.42 -68.41 -0.53
N PRO A 293 5.47 -68.56 0.31
CA PRO A 293 6.70 -67.77 0.20
C PRO A 293 7.68 -68.30 -0.88
N GLY A 294 7.84 -67.56 -1.97
CA GLY A 294 8.95 -67.70 -2.93
C GLY A 294 10.08 -66.69 -2.68
N HIS A 295 11.31 -66.96 -3.15
CA HIS A 295 12.46 -66.04 -2.98
C HIS A 295 12.22 -64.65 -3.61
N ALA A 296 11.47 -64.57 -4.71
CA ALA A 296 11.06 -63.30 -5.31
C ALA A 296 10.00 -62.56 -4.47
N ALA A 297 9.15 -63.29 -3.74
CA ALA A 297 8.13 -62.74 -2.86
C ALA A 297 8.79 -62.05 -1.65
N ILE A 298 9.81 -62.67 -1.05
CA ILE A 298 10.53 -62.10 0.11
C ILE A 298 11.23 -60.77 -0.27
N ILE A 299 11.88 -60.72 -1.45
CA ILE A 299 12.53 -59.49 -1.93
C ILE A 299 11.48 -58.41 -2.20
N PHE A 300 10.39 -58.75 -2.89
CA PHE A 300 9.32 -57.80 -3.21
C PHE A 300 8.61 -57.28 -1.95
N SER A 301 8.34 -58.15 -0.98
CA SER A 301 7.77 -57.82 0.32
C SER A 301 8.65 -56.82 1.08
N HIS A 302 9.97 -57.04 1.11
CA HIS A 302 10.90 -56.14 1.79
C HIS A 302 11.01 -54.77 1.10
N PHE A 303 11.01 -54.72 -0.23
CA PHE A 303 10.97 -53.46 -0.98
C PHE A 303 9.64 -52.71 -0.79
N SER A 304 8.51 -53.43 -0.76
CA SER A 304 7.19 -52.85 -0.54
C SER A 304 7.05 -52.24 0.86
N LEU A 305 7.66 -52.87 1.87
CA LEU A 305 7.66 -52.41 3.25
C LEU A 305 8.46 -51.10 3.38
N VAL A 306 9.66 -51.05 2.79
CA VAL A 306 10.49 -49.83 2.80
C VAL A 306 9.80 -48.70 2.05
N PHE A 307 9.24 -48.96 0.87
CA PHE A 307 8.51 -47.95 0.09
C PHE A 307 7.30 -47.39 0.85
N SER A 308 6.59 -48.26 1.57
CA SER A 308 5.40 -47.88 2.33
C SER A 308 5.74 -47.06 3.57
N ILE A 309 6.81 -47.41 4.30
CA ILE A 309 7.31 -46.58 5.40
C ILE A 309 7.73 -45.20 4.87
N LEU A 310 8.42 -45.15 3.73
CA LEU A 310 8.92 -43.91 3.15
C LEU A 310 7.77 -42.99 2.70
N THR A 311 6.72 -43.56 2.08
CA THR A 311 5.48 -42.83 1.75
C THR A 311 4.75 -42.36 3.00
N LEU A 312 4.57 -43.22 4.01
CA LEU A 312 3.90 -42.85 5.26
C LEU A 312 4.64 -41.72 5.99
N CYS A 313 5.97 -41.75 6.00
CA CYS A 313 6.81 -40.67 6.52
C CYS A 313 6.66 -39.36 5.71
N THR A 314 6.67 -39.41 4.38
CA THR A 314 6.51 -38.19 3.56
C THR A 314 5.14 -37.55 3.76
N VAL A 315 4.11 -38.37 3.95
CA VAL A 315 2.74 -37.90 4.19
C VAL A 315 2.59 -37.34 5.59
N ALA A 316 3.15 -38.00 6.59
CA ALA A 316 3.18 -37.49 7.96
C ALA A 316 3.94 -36.15 8.02
N MET A 317 5.07 -36.03 7.32
CA MET A 317 5.82 -34.78 7.20
C MET A 317 5.03 -33.69 6.47
N ALA A 318 4.39 -34.01 5.34
CA ALA A 318 3.60 -33.05 4.58
C ALA A 318 2.38 -32.56 5.39
N THR A 319 1.67 -33.49 6.03
CA THR A 319 0.52 -33.17 6.91
C THR A 319 0.97 -32.35 8.12
N GLY A 320 2.08 -32.74 8.76
CA GLY A 320 2.66 -32.01 9.88
C GLY A 320 3.09 -30.60 9.49
N ALA A 321 3.77 -30.42 8.36
CA ALA A 321 4.15 -29.11 7.84
C ALA A 321 2.93 -28.22 7.58
N LEU A 322 1.83 -28.80 7.11
CA LEU A 322 0.60 -28.09 6.79
C LEU A 322 -0.20 -27.72 8.05
N CYS A 323 -0.27 -28.62 9.03
CA CYS A 323 -0.76 -28.31 10.38
C CYS A 323 0.05 -27.19 11.02
N MET A 324 1.39 -27.25 10.94
CA MET A 324 2.26 -26.20 11.47
C MET A 324 2.04 -24.86 10.76
N ALA A 325 1.83 -24.86 9.44
CA ALA A 325 1.53 -23.65 8.68
C ALA A 325 0.22 -22.97 9.13
N ILE A 326 -0.75 -23.73 9.63
CA ILE A 326 -2.03 -23.24 10.18
C ILE A 326 -1.86 -22.81 11.64
N VAL A 327 -1.16 -23.62 12.45
CA VAL A 327 -1.02 -23.44 13.89
C VAL A 327 -0.10 -22.27 14.25
N ILE A 328 1.03 -22.10 13.56
CA ILE A 328 1.99 -21.00 13.80
C ILE A 328 1.33 -19.60 13.74
N PRO A 329 0.56 -19.25 12.69
CA PRO A 329 -0.09 -17.94 12.65
C PRO A 329 -1.17 -17.78 13.73
N LEU A 330 -1.94 -18.82 14.04
CA LEU A 330 -2.95 -18.79 15.11
C LEU A 330 -2.32 -18.57 16.49
N PHE A 331 -1.24 -19.29 16.82
CA PHE A 331 -0.52 -19.10 18.08
C PHE A 331 0.08 -17.71 18.17
N ARG A 332 0.62 -17.17 17.07
CA ARG A 332 1.16 -15.80 17.06
C ARG A 332 0.05 -14.76 17.30
N GLU A 333 -1.14 -14.97 16.76
CA GLU A 333 -2.29 -14.10 17.01
C GLU A 333 -2.82 -14.22 18.45
N LEU A 334 -2.85 -15.43 19.01
CA LEU A 334 -3.24 -15.68 20.39
C LEU A 334 -2.29 -14.97 21.37
N ILE A 335 -0.97 -15.08 21.16
CA ILE A 335 0.04 -14.40 21.99
C ILE A 335 -0.13 -12.88 21.89
N PHE A 336 -0.39 -12.36 20.70
CA PHE A 336 -0.63 -10.93 20.50
C PHE A 336 -1.91 -10.45 21.20
N ALA A 337 -3.00 -11.23 21.12
CA ALA A 337 -4.28 -10.93 21.78
C ALA A 337 -4.18 -10.99 23.32
N VAL A 338 -3.51 -12.02 23.85
CA VAL A 338 -3.26 -12.18 25.28
C VAL A 338 -2.33 -11.06 25.80
N GLY A 339 -1.32 -10.67 25.02
CA GLY A 339 -0.48 -9.52 25.33
C GLY A 339 -1.26 -8.21 25.41
N HIS A 340 -2.24 -8.01 24.52
CA HIS A 340 -3.12 -6.84 24.55
C HIS A 340 -4.06 -6.83 25.77
N LEU A 341 -4.64 -7.98 26.14
CA LEU A 341 -5.49 -8.12 27.33
C LEU A 341 -4.71 -7.91 28.64
N MET A 342 -3.48 -8.43 28.73
CA MET A 342 -2.62 -8.22 29.90
C MET A 342 -2.06 -6.78 29.96
N GLY A 343 -1.87 -6.12 28.82
CA GLY A 343 -1.49 -4.71 28.74
C GLY A 343 -2.62 -3.74 29.13
N GLY A 344 -3.87 -4.06 28.78
CA GLY A 344 -5.05 -3.27 29.19
C GLY A 344 -5.28 -3.29 30.70
N LYS A 345 -5.08 -4.44 31.36
CA LYS A 345 -5.29 -4.60 32.80
C LYS A 345 -4.33 -3.78 33.69
N ARG A 346 -3.20 -3.32 33.15
CA ARG A 346 -2.24 -2.43 33.85
C ARG A 346 -2.65 -0.95 33.83
N ARG A 347 -3.53 -0.52 32.91
CA ARG A 347 -4.03 0.86 32.87
C ARG A 347 -5.22 1.07 33.80
N ASP A 348 -6.09 0.09 33.95
CA ASP A 348 -7.26 0.21 34.83
C ASP A 348 -6.89 0.07 36.32
N GLY A 349 -5.88 -0.72 36.68
CA GLY A 349 -5.42 -0.84 38.07
C GLY A 349 -4.69 0.39 38.64
N ASN A 350 -4.33 1.36 37.80
CA ASN A 350 -3.71 2.62 38.25
C ASN A 350 -4.75 3.73 38.47
N HIS A 351 -6.02 3.52 38.08
CA HIS A 351 -7.10 4.47 38.34
C HIS A 351 -7.78 4.21 39.69
N ASP A 352 -7.85 2.94 40.11
CA ASP A 352 -8.43 2.57 41.41
C ASP A 352 -7.51 2.88 42.60
N SER A 353 -6.19 2.87 42.40
CA SER A 353 -5.21 3.21 43.45
C SER A 353 -5.02 4.72 43.67
N ALA A 354 -5.56 5.57 42.79
CA ALA A 354 -5.56 7.03 42.94
C ALA A 354 -6.82 7.56 43.65
N SER A 355 -7.90 6.78 43.73
CA SER A 355 -9.14 7.18 44.42
C SER A 355 -9.15 6.89 45.92
N GLU A 356 -8.16 6.15 46.44
CA GLU A 356 -8.08 5.79 47.87
C GLU A 356 -7.10 6.66 48.68
N LYS A 357 -6.60 7.76 48.07
CA LYS A 357 -5.72 8.75 48.72
C LYS A 357 -6.15 10.21 48.52
N GLY A 358 -7.43 10.44 48.27
CA GLY A 358 -8.04 11.79 48.26
C GLY A 358 -8.81 12.05 49.54
#